data_AF-A0A8C2YFQ8-F1
#
_entry.id   AF-A0A8C2YFQ8-F1
#
_cell.length_a   1.000
_cell.length_b   1.000
_cell.length_c   1.000
_cell.angle_alpha   90.00
_cell.angle_beta   90.00
_cell.angle_gamma   90.00
#
_symmetry.space_group_name_H-M   'P 1'
#
loop_
_entity.id
_entity.type
_entity.pdbx_description
1 polymer ?
#
loop_
_entity_poly.entity_id
_entity_poly.type
_entity_poly.pdbx_seq_one_letter_code
_entity_poly.pdbx_strand_id
1 'polypeptide(L)'
;MAASAGRGGDQGGAAKAPAGSPPLPGAGAGAGSGATEPELVSMIVSHLKSQGLFDQFRRDCLADVDTKPAYQNLRQRVDNFVCNHLATHTWSPHLNKNQLRNNIRQQVLKSGMLEAGVDRIISQVVDPKINHTFRPQVEKAVHEFLATLNHKEEAGPSTAPSEEKTDTSATLWDSSSFTLQEC
;
A
#
# COMPACT_ATOMS: atom_id res chain seq x y z
N MET A 1 60.51 4.27 14.86
CA MET A 1 61.10 3.08 14.21
C MET A 1 60.39 1.84 14.72
N ALA A 2 59.40 1.36 13.97
CA ALA A 2 58.64 0.11 14.11
C ALA A 2 57.80 0.05 12.82
N ALA A 3 57.53 -1.06 12.12
CA ALA A 3 57.75 -2.47 12.36
C ALA A 3 57.86 -3.20 11.00
N SER A 4 58.34 -4.44 11.07
CA SER A 4 58.54 -5.46 10.04
C SER A 4 57.34 -5.72 9.11
N ALA A 5 57.61 -5.84 7.80
CA ALA A 5 56.71 -6.42 6.81
C ALA A 5 57.21 -7.81 6.38
N GLY A 6 56.43 -8.85 6.70
CA GLY A 6 56.64 -10.23 6.29
C GLY A 6 55.87 -10.57 4.99
N ARG A 7 56.52 -11.40 4.17
CA ARG A 7 56.17 -11.87 2.82
C ARG A 7 55.09 -12.98 2.78
N GLY A 8 54.55 -13.19 1.57
CA GLY A 8 54.03 -14.47 1.03
C GLY A 8 52.50 -14.50 0.94
N GLY A 9 51.81 -14.93 -0.11
CA GLY A 9 52.08 -15.65 -1.38
C GLY A 9 50.68 -16.10 -1.87
N ASP A 10 50.19 -15.66 -3.02
CA ASP A 10 50.20 -16.33 -4.34
C ASP A 10 49.46 -17.69 -4.45
N GLN A 11 48.74 -17.84 -5.58
CA GLN A 11 48.01 -18.98 -6.16
C GLN A 11 46.65 -19.35 -5.52
N GLY A 12 45.57 -19.63 -6.26
CA GLY A 12 45.37 -19.82 -7.69
C GLY A 12 44.14 -20.72 -7.93
N GLY A 13 43.33 -20.42 -8.94
CA GLY A 13 42.56 -21.38 -9.76
C GLY A 13 41.40 -22.19 -9.13
N ALA A 14 40.20 -22.05 -9.70
CA ALA A 14 39.59 -23.09 -10.58
C ALA A 14 38.08 -22.88 -10.74
N ALA A 15 37.67 -22.62 -11.98
CA ALA A 15 36.30 -22.73 -12.43
C ALA A 15 35.84 -24.20 -12.40
N LYS A 16 34.58 -24.45 -12.01
CA LYS A 16 33.90 -25.73 -12.20
C LYS A 16 32.40 -25.53 -12.41
N ALA A 17 31.99 -25.49 -13.66
CA ALA A 17 30.71 -26.06 -14.13
C ALA A 17 30.96 -27.57 -14.37
N PRO A 18 29.97 -28.49 -14.28
CA PRO A 18 28.95 -28.60 -15.34
C PRO A 18 27.57 -29.19 -14.93
N ALA A 19 26.63 -29.06 -15.89
CA ALA A 19 25.61 -30.02 -16.33
C ALA A 19 24.47 -30.48 -15.39
N GLY A 20 23.25 -30.39 -15.91
CA GLY A 20 22.13 -31.24 -15.50
C GLY A 20 20.73 -30.66 -15.76
N SER A 21 20.35 -30.48 -17.03
CA SER A 21 18.96 -30.23 -17.42
C SER A 21 18.15 -31.53 -17.29
N PRO A 22 17.03 -31.58 -16.53
CA PRO A 22 16.13 -32.73 -16.57
C PRO A 22 15.11 -32.62 -17.72
N PRO A 23 14.60 -33.77 -18.21
CA PRO A 23 13.75 -33.85 -19.40
C PRO A 23 12.29 -33.45 -19.12
N LEU A 24 11.64 -32.95 -20.16
CA LEU A 24 10.19 -32.73 -20.25
C LEU A 24 9.43 -34.08 -20.21
N PRO A 25 8.35 -34.19 -19.42
CA PRO A 25 7.33 -35.20 -19.65
C PRO A 25 6.06 -34.56 -20.25
N GLY A 26 5.75 -34.99 -21.48
CA GLY A 26 4.46 -35.56 -21.88
C GLY A 26 3.18 -34.80 -21.55
N ALA A 27 2.50 -34.39 -22.63
CA ALA A 27 1.09 -34.05 -22.66
C ALA A 27 0.22 -35.15 -22.03
N GLY A 28 -0.58 -34.76 -21.03
CA GLY A 28 -1.71 -35.49 -20.51
C GLY A 28 -2.90 -34.55 -20.40
N ALA A 29 -3.90 -34.76 -21.25
CA ALA A 29 -5.18 -34.08 -21.20
C ALA A 29 -5.93 -34.50 -19.93
N GLY A 30 -6.39 -33.51 -19.16
CA GLY A 30 -7.27 -33.69 -18.00
C GLY A 30 -7.97 -32.38 -17.70
N ALA A 31 -9.24 -32.30 -18.06
CA ALA A 31 -10.11 -31.16 -17.80
C ALA A 31 -10.27 -30.93 -16.30
N GLY A 32 -10.03 -29.69 -15.88
CA GLY A 32 -10.28 -29.16 -14.55
C GLY A 32 -9.86 -27.70 -14.58
N SER A 33 -10.82 -26.79 -14.51
CA SER A 33 -10.61 -25.35 -14.51
C SER A 33 -9.95 -24.93 -13.18
N GLY A 34 -8.69 -25.30 -13.01
CA GLY A 34 -7.88 -24.90 -11.87
C GLY A 34 -7.15 -23.63 -12.25
N ALA A 35 -7.80 -22.48 -12.05
CA ALA A 35 -7.07 -21.21 -12.03
C ALA A 35 -5.86 -21.39 -11.10
N THR A 36 -4.67 -21.09 -11.61
CA THR A 36 -3.46 -21.21 -10.79
C THR A 36 -3.63 -20.32 -9.55
N GLU A 37 -3.32 -20.84 -8.36
CA GLU A 37 -3.42 -20.10 -7.09
C GLU A 37 -2.92 -18.62 -7.17
N PRO A 38 -1.81 -18.30 -7.87
CA PRO A 38 -1.40 -16.91 -8.09
C PRO A 38 -2.32 -16.07 -8.99
N GLU A 39 -3.01 -16.66 -9.98
CA GLU A 39 -3.99 -15.93 -10.81
C GLU A 39 -5.25 -15.58 -10.02
N LEU A 40 -5.72 -16.46 -9.13
CA LEU A 40 -6.84 -16.18 -8.24
C LEU A 40 -6.56 -14.99 -7.31
N VAL A 41 -5.37 -14.96 -6.70
CA VAL A 41 -4.95 -13.81 -5.88
C VAL A 41 -4.92 -12.52 -6.70
N SER A 42 -4.42 -12.57 -7.93
CA SER A 42 -4.43 -11.42 -8.85
C SER A 42 -5.85 -10.93 -9.16
N MET A 43 -6.77 -11.85 -9.47
CA MET A 43 -8.18 -11.52 -9.73
C MET A 43 -8.87 -10.93 -8.50
N ILE A 44 -8.64 -11.50 -7.31
CA ILE A 44 -9.17 -10.98 -6.04
C ILE A 44 -8.63 -9.57 -5.78
N VAL A 45 -7.31 -9.35 -5.89
CA VAL A 45 -6.72 -8.02 -5.68
C VAL A 45 -7.26 -7.01 -6.70
N SER A 46 -7.47 -7.43 -7.95
CA SER A 46 -8.11 -6.60 -8.98
C SER A 46 -9.54 -6.22 -8.58
N HIS A 47 -10.34 -7.17 -8.09
CA HIS A 47 -11.68 -6.91 -7.59
C HIS A 47 -11.70 -5.96 -6.38
N LEU A 48 -10.83 -6.17 -5.40
CA LEU A 48 -10.69 -5.28 -4.24
C LEU A 48 -10.31 -3.84 -4.66
N LYS A 49 -9.48 -3.71 -5.70
CA LYS A 49 -9.14 -2.39 -6.30
C LYS A 49 -10.36 -1.77 -7.00
N SER A 50 -11.11 -2.52 -7.81
CA SER A 50 -12.27 -1.97 -8.52
C SER A 50 -13.42 -1.60 -7.57
N GLN A 51 -13.53 -2.27 -6.42
CA GLN A 51 -14.44 -1.92 -5.33
C GLN A 51 -13.98 -0.69 -4.53
N GLY A 52 -12.79 -0.14 -4.80
CA GLY A 52 -12.26 1.05 -4.12
C GLY A 52 -11.87 0.81 -2.65
N LEU A 53 -11.71 -0.44 -2.21
CA LEU A 53 -11.38 -0.75 -0.81
C LEU A 53 -10.01 -0.22 -0.40
N PHE A 54 -9.00 -0.33 -1.27
CA PHE A 54 -7.67 0.23 -0.99
C PHE A 54 -7.69 1.75 -0.83
N ASP A 55 -8.50 2.45 -1.63
CA ASP A 55 -8.66 3.90 -1.50
C ASP A 55 -9.41 4.27 -0.23
N GLN A 56 -10.42 3.48 0.14
CA GLN A 56 -11.11 3.66 1.41
C GLN A 56 -10.15 3.47 2.58
N PHE A 57 -9.35 2.39 2.62
CA PHE A 57 -8.34 2.16 3.66
C PHE A 57 -7.33 3.30 3.74
N ARG A 58 -6.89 3.82 2.58
CA ARG A 58 -5.99 4.97 2.53
C ARG A 58 -6.62 6.22 3.14
N ARG A 59 -7.87 6.56 2.81
CA ARG A 59 -8.60 7.67 3.42
C ARG A 59 -8.75 7.47 4.92
N ASP A 60 -9.15 6.27 5.32
CA ASP A 60 -9.35 5.88 6.70
C ASP A 60 -8.09 5.99 7.54
N CYS A 61 -6.93 5.58 7.01
CA CYS A 61 -5.66 5.78 7.68
C CYS A 61 -5.35 7.26 7.84
N LEU A 62 -5.57 8.06 6.80
CA LEU A 62 -5.21 9.48 6.75
C LEU A 62 -6.12 10.38 7.60
N ALA A 63 -7.38 10.00 7.80
CA ALA A 63 -8.40 10.82 8.44
C ALA A 63 -7.99 11.33 9.84
N ASP A 64 -7.26 10.51 10.62
CA ASP A 64 -6.93 10.83 12.01
C ASP A 64 -5.42 10.89 12.30
N VAL A 65 -4.54 10.81 11.29
CA VAL A 65 -3.07 10.70 11.51
C VAL A 65 -2.54 11.85 12.35
N ASP A 66 -3.00 13.06 12.06
CA ASP A 66 -2.53 14.28 12.69
C ASP A 66 -2.94 14.37 14.17
N THR A 67 -4.07 13.76 14.55
CA THR A 67 -4.50 13.68 15.95
C THR A 67 -3.69 12.67 16.77
N LYS A 68 -2.96 11.74 16.13
CA LYS A 68 -2.22 10.69 16.83
C LYS A 68 -0.95 11.25 17.47
N PRO A 69 -0.59 10.78 18.69
CA PRO A 69 0.58 11.27 19.40
C PRO A 69 1.89 10.98 18.67
N ALA A 70 2.01 9.87 17.92
CA ALA A 70 3.21 9.60 17.13
C ALA A 70 3.51 10.67 16.07
N TYR A 71 2.48 11.12 15.34
CA TYR A 71 2.65 12.16 14.32
C TYR A 71 3.06 13.49 14.95
N GLN A 72 2.36 13.90 16.01
CA GLN A 72 2.67 15.13 16.74
C GLN A 72 4.08 15.12 17.33
N ASN A 73 4.53 13.98 17.88
CA ASN A 73 5.88 13.84 18.39
C ASN A 73 6.93 13.99 17.27
N LEU A 74 6.71 13.38 16.11
CA LEU A 74 7.63 13.50 14.99
C LEU A 74 7.70 14.95 14.49
N ARG A 75 6.54 15.58 14.27
CA ARG A 75 6.40 17.00 13.89
C ARG A 75 7.22 17.89 14.83
N GLN A 76 6.96 17.77 16.14
CA GLN A 76 7.66 18.55 17.16
C GLN A 76 9.17 18.31 17.14
N ARG A 77 9.61 17.05 17.00
CA ARG A 77 11.04 16.74 16.96
C ARG A 77 11.72 17.35 15.73
N VAL A 78 11.09 17.31 14.56
CA VAL A 78 11.61 17.95 13.34
C VAL A 78 11.67 19.47 13.50
N ASP A 79 10.61 20.09 14.01
CA ASP A 79 10.56 21.53 14.25
C ASP A 79 11.67 21.96 15.24
N ASN A 80 11.82 21.24 16.35
CA ASN A 80 12.89 21.48 17.33
C ASN A 80 14.29 21.31 16.69
N PHE A 81 14.47 20.32 15.83
CA PHE A 81 15.72 20.09 15.13
C PHE A 81 16.09 21.29 14.25
N VAL A 82 15.13 21.77 13.45
CA VAL A 82 15.31 22.91 12.56
C VAL A 82 15.56 24.19 13.37
N CYS A 83 14.77 24.44 14.40
CA CYS A 83 14.95 25.59 15.29
C CYS A 83 16.32 25.61 15.96
N ASN A 84 16.78 24.48 16.50
CA ASN A 84 18.12 24.39 17.10
C ASN A 84 19.22 24.62 16.06
N HIS A 85 19.10 24.03 14.86
CA HIS A 85 20.10 24.22 13.82
C HIS A 85 20.18 25.68 13.37
N LEU A 86 19.03 26.33 13.16
CA LEU A 86 18.96 27.75 12.80
C LEU A 86 19.47 28.67 13.92
N ALA A 87 19.21 28.33 15.19
CA ALA A 87 19.71 29.11 16.33
C ALA A 87 21.25 29.14 16.40
N THR A 88 21.93 28.08 15.95
CA THR A 88 23.41 28.06 15.87
C THR A 88 23.97 28.85 14.67
N HIS A 89 23.11 29.25 13.73
CA HIS A 89 23.52 29.91 12.48
C HIS A 89 23.00 31.34 12.44
N THR A 90 23.90 32.30 12.64
CA THR A 90 23.58 33.72 12.51
C THR A 90 23.27 34.05 11.04
N TRP A 91 22.12 34.67 10.80
CA TRP A 91 21.76 35.16 9.48
C TRP A 91 22.77 36.21 8.98
N SER A 92 23.18 36.11 7.71
CA SER A 92 23.98 37.13 7.05
C SER A 92 23.54 37.31 5.60
N PRO A 93 23.70 38.51 5.01
CA PRO A 93 23.27 38.78 3.64
C PRO A 93 24.04 37.97 2.59
N HIS A 94 25.25 37.52 2.91
CA HIS A 94 26.08 36.65 2.05
C HIS A 94 25.94 35.16 2.40
N LEU A 95 25.04 34.80 3.32
CA LEU A 95 24.86 33.42 3.76
C LEU A 95 24.39 32.55 2.59
N ASN A 96 25.12 31.47 2.35
CA ASN A 96 24.72 30.49 1.35
C ASN A 96 23.52 29.66 1.86
N LYS A 97 22.32 30.18 1.60
CA LYS A 97 21.05 29.53 1.99
C LYS A 97 20.91 28.11 1.45
N ASN A 98 21.50 27.83 0.29
CA ASN A 98 21.45 26.50 -0.31
C ASN A 98 22.25 25.47 0.50
N GLN A 99 23.46 25.85 0.96
CA GLN A 99 24.27 25.01 1.84
C GLN A 99 23.60 24.79 3.20
N LEU A 100 23.00 25.82 3.79
CA LEU A 100 22.26 25.68 5.04
C LEU A 100 21.09 24.70 4.89
N ARG A 101 20.27 24.88 3.84
CA ARG A 101 19.16 23.96 3.52
C ARG A 101 19.64 22.53 3.30
N ASN A 102 20.79 22.34 2.65
CA ASN A 102 21.36 21.02 2.44
C ASN A 102 21.86 20.40 3.75
N ASN A 103 22.52 21.19 4.60
CA ASN A 103 22.96 20.74 5.93
C ASN A 103 21.77 20.29 6.79
N ILE A 104 20.71 21.10 6.87
CA ILE A 104 19.49 20.74 7.60
C ILE A 104 18.92 19.43 7.05
N ARG A 105 18.72 19.32 5.73
CA ARG A 105 18.21 18.09 5.10
C ARG A 105 19.06 16.87 5.45
N GLN A 106 20.38 16.98 5.29
CA GLN A 106 21.31 15.87 5.54
C GLN A 106 21.35 15.47 7.02
N GLN A 107 21.34 16.43 7.95
CA GLN A 107 21.36 16.09 9.36
C GLN A 107 20.04 15.47 9.84
N VAL A 108 18.88 15.95 9.35
CA VAL A 108 17.59 15.32 9.64
C VAL A 108 17.57 13.86 9.15
N LEU A 109 18.04 13.61 7.92
CA LEU A 109 18.14 12.25 7.39
C LEU A 109 19.11 11.38 8.20
N LYS A 110 20.30 11.90 8.53
CA LYS A 110 21.33 11.19 9.29
C LYS A 110 20.89 10.88 10.73
N SER A 111 20.02 11.69 11.31
CA SER A 111 19.50 11.46 12.67
C SER A 111 18.59 10.22 12.77
N GLY A 112 18.08 9.69 11.65
CA GLY A 112 17.15 8.56 11.62
C GLY A 112 15.78 8.85 12.22
N MET A 113 15.52 10.09 12.66
CA MET A 113 14.29 10.44 13.37
C MET A 113 13.03 10.33 12.50
N LEU A 114 13.18 10.56 11.17
CA LEU A 114 12.08 10.44 10.22
C LEU A 114 11.69 8.99 10.01
N GLU A 115 12.67 8.10 9.78
CA GLU A 115 12.45 6.66 9.60
C GLU A 115 11.77 6.06 10.82
N ALA A 116 12.37 6.24 12.01
CA ALA A 116 11.79 5.76 13.27
C ALA A 116 10.45 6.44 13.61
N GLY A 117 10.23 7.68 13.17
CA GLY A 117 8.98 8.39 13.34
C GLY A 117 7.85 7.82 12.48
N VAL A 118 8.16 7.50 11.22
CA VAL A 118 7.22 6.89 10.27
C VAL A 118 6.80 5.51 10.77
N ASP A 119 7.73 4.66 11.20
CA ASP A 119 7.38 3.33 11.73
C ASP A 119 6.43 3.42 12.94
N ARG A 120 6.67 4.38 13.85
CA ARG A 120 5.77 4.62 14.99
C ARG A 120 4.38 5.11 14.56
N ILE A 121 4.30 5.93 13.50
CA ILE A 121 3.02 6.37 12.94
C ILE A 121 2.29 5.17 12.34
N ILE A 122 2.99 4.32 11.57
CA ILE A 122 2.43 3.10 11.00
C ILE A 122 1.84 2.23 12.12
N SER A 123 2.60 2.00 13.19
CA SER A 123 2.11 1.14 14.28
C SER A 123 0.94 1.70 15.09
N GLN A 124 0.74 3.02 15.11
CA GLN A 124 -0.40 3.60 15.83
C GLN A 124 -1.63 3.83 14.96
N VAL A 125 -1.44 4.01 13.66
CA VAL A 125 -2.51 4.33 12.71
C VAL A 125 -2.99 3.09 11.97
N VAL A 126 -2.04 2.29 11.50
CA VAL A 126 -2.29 1.20 10.56
C VAL A 126 -2.51 -0.11 11.32
N ASP A 127 -1.61 -0.47 12.24
CA ASP A 127 -1.68 -1.78 12.94
C ASP A 127 -3.02 -2.03 13.66
N PRO A 128 -3.63 -1.05 14.36
CA PRO A 128 -4.93 -1.24 14.98
C PRO A 128 -6.06 -1.46 13.94
N LYS A 129 -5.94 -0.85 12.76
CA LYS A 129 -6.90 -0.99 11.66
C LYS A 129 -6.76 -2.30 10.91
N ILE A 130 -5.58 -2.91 10.89
CA ILE A 130 -5.35 -4.18 10.17
C ILE A 130 -6.34 -5.26 10.62
N ASN A 131 -6.46 -5.47 11.93
CA ASN A 131 -7.28 -6.57 12.47
C ASN A 131 -8.76 -6.23 12.57
N HIS A 132 -9.11 -4.98 12.92
CA HIS A 132 -10.50 -4.60 13.20
C HIS A 132 -11.22 -3.96 12.00
N THR A 133 -10.50 -3.48 10.99
CA THR A 133 -11.09 -2.78 9.84
C THR A 133 -10.73 -3.46 8.54
N PHE A 134 -9.43 -3.63 8.24
CA PHE A 134 -8.99 -4.12 6.94
C PHE A 134 -9.30 -5.60 6.76
N ARG A 135 -8.96 -6.45 7.72
CA ARG A 135 -9.26 -7.89 7.65
C ARG A 135 -10.76 -8.17 7.42
N PRO A 136 -11.70 -7.65 8.24
CA PRO A 136 -13.12 -7.90 8.02
C PRO A 136 -13.65 -7.40 6.67
N GLN A 137 -13.20 -6.22 6.21
CA GLN A 137 -13.66 -5.67 4.93
C GLN A 137 -13.09 -6.44 3.73
N VAL A 138 -11.80 -6.81 3.79
CA VAL A 138 -11.17 -7.65 2.77
C VAL A 138 -11.83 -9.01 2.73
N GLU A 139 -12.01 -9.68 3.88
CA GLU A 139 -12.68 -10.97 3.96
C GLU A 139 -14.09 -10.90 3.37
N LYS A 140 -14.89 -9.90 3.73
CA LYS A 140 -16.24 -9.72 3.17
C LYS A 140 -16.23 -9.64 1.64
N ALA A 141 -15.36 -8.81 1.07
CA ALA A 141 -15.29 -8.64 -0.38
C ALA A 141 -14.73 -9.87 -1.10
N VAL A 142 -13.82 -10.62 -0.47
CA VAL A 142 -13.33 -11.90 -1.00
C VAL A 142 -14.46 -12.94 -1.03
N HIS A 143 -15.24 -13.07 0.04
CA HIS A 143 -16.39 -13.99 0.07
C HIS A 143 -17.42 -13.63 -0.98
N GLU A 144 -17.71 -12.33 -1.16
CA GLU A 144 -18.61 -11.84 -2.20
C GLU A 144 -18.09 -12.18 -3.60
N PHE A 145 -16.80 -11.93 -3.86
CA PHE A 145 -16.17 -12.29 -5.14
C PHE A 145 -16.26 -13.79 -5.43
N LEU A 146 -15.91 -14.65 -4.47
CA LEU A 146 -15.99 -16.11 -4.65
C LEU A 146 -17.42 -16.61 -4.84
N ALA A 147 -18.40 -16.03 -4.13
CA ALA A 147 -19.81 -16.34 -4.35
C ALA A 147 -20.24 -15.99 -5.78
N THR A 148 -19.85 -14.82 -6.30
CA THR A 148 -20.16 -14.45 -7.69
C THR A 148 -19.48 -15.33 -8.73
N LEU A 149 -18.28 -15.85 -8.44
CA LEU A 149 -17.60 -16.80 -9.32
C LEU A 149 -18.28 -18.17 -9.32
N ASN A 150 -18.69 -18.68 -8.15
CA ASN A 150 -19.40 -19.96 -8.05
C ASN A 150 -20.80 -19.92 -8.70
N HIS A 151 -21.52 -18.78 -8.62
CA HIS A 151 -22.81 -18.63 -9.31
C HIS A 151 -22.69 -18.42 -10.82
N LYS A 152 -21.49 -18.13 -11.33
CA LYS A 152 -21.24 -17.95 -12.77
C LYS A 152 -20.98 -19.28 -13.49
N GLU A 153 -20.71 -20.36 -12.76
CA GLU A 153 -20.53 -21.71 -13.34
C GLU A 153 -21.86 -22.47 -13.53
N GLU A 154 -22.93 -22.08 -12.83
CA GLU A 154 -24.30 -22.61 -12.99
C GLU A 154 -25.19 -21.63 -13.79
N ALA A 155 -24.72 -21.19 -14.96
CA ALA A 155 -25.55 -20.37 -15.85
C ALA A 155 -25.29 -20.63 -17.34
N GLY A 156 -25.93 -21.69 -17.86
CA GLY A 156 -26.48 -21.71 -19.22
C GLY A 156 -26.83 -23.13 -19.74
N PRO A 157 -27.89 -23.34 -20.56
CA PRO A 157 -28.91 -22.42 -21.09
C PRO A 157 -30.39 -22.91 -20.95
N SER A 158 -31.34 -22.04 -21.32
CA SER A 158 -32.77 -22.30 -21.64
C SER A 158 -33.73 -22.32 -20.43
N THR A 159 -34.80 -21.52 -20.36
CA THR A 159 -35.81 -21.18 -21.38
C THR A 159 -36.52 -19.87 -21.03
N ALA A 160 -36.77 -19.02 -22.02
CA ALA A 160 -37.88 -18.07 -21.97
C ALA A 160 -39.20 -18.86 -22.13
N PRO A 161 -40.30 -18.40 -21.49
CA PRO A 161 -41.29 -17.68 -22.30
C PRO A 161 -41.90 -16.43 -21.64
N SER A 162 -42.43 -15.60 -22.55
CA SER A 162 -43.14 -14.32 -22.47
C SER A 162 -44.09 -14.04 -21.30
N GLU A 163 -44.05 -12.75 -20.91
CA GLU A 163 -45.15 -11.76 -20.79
C GLU A 163 -46.48 -12.16 -20.11
N GLU A 164 -46.86 -11.41 -19.05
CA GLU A 164 -48.15 -10.68 -19.00
C GLU A 164 -48.17 -9.61 -17.88
N LYS A 165 -48.06 -8.35 -18.31
CA LYS A 165 -48.86 -7.17 -17.95
C LYS A 165 -49.57 -7.11 -16.57
N THR A 166 -49.19 -6.15 -15.71
CA THR A 166 -50.19 -5.35 -14.97
C THR A 166 -49.68 -3.92 -14.80
N ASP A 167 -50.56 -3.00 -15.20
CA ASP A 167 -50.42 -1.55 -15.28
C ASP A 167 -50.70 -0.86 -13.92
N THR A 168 -50.49 0.47 -13.87
CA THR A 168 -50.87 1.46 -12.84
C THR A 168 -50.06 1.45 -11.53
N SER A 169 -49.53 2.57 -11.00
CA SER A 169 -49.76 4.00 -11.24
C SER A 169 -48.63 4.86 -10.66
N ALA A 170 -48.44 6.03 -11.28
CA ALA A 170 -47.51 7.08 -10.89
C ALA A 170 -47.98 7.88 -9.65
N THR A 171 -47.00 8.37 -8.88
CA THR A 171 -47.00 9.62 -8.08
C THR A 171 -45.51 9.90 -7.80
N LEU A 172 -44.78 10.82 -8.42
CA LEU A 172 -45.00 12.22 -8.80
C LEU A 172 -45.27 13.13 -7.59
N TRP A 173 -44.17 13.50 -6.94
CA TRP A 173 -43.95 14.65 -6.06
C TRP A 173 -42.49 15.04 -6.30
N ASP A 174 -42.26 15.70 -7.43
CA ASP A 174 -42.14 17.16 -7.49
C ASP A 174 -41.08 17.71 -6.51
N SER A 175 -40.04 18.21 -7.16
CA SER A 175 -39.25 19.39 -6.86
C SER A 175 -39.51 20.08 -5.52
N SER A 176 -38.43 20.24 -4.76
CA SER A 176 -38.15 21.54 -4.15
C SER A 176 -36.64 21.72 -4.04
N SER A 177 -36.12 22.48 -5.00
CA SER A 177 -34.97 23.32 -4.78
C SER A 177 -35.27 24.27 -3.62
N PHE A 178 -34.46 24.30 -2.57
CA PHE A 178 -34.34 25.46 -1.70
C PHE A 178 -32.88 25.66 -1.29
N THR A 179 -32.22 26.46 -2.12
CA THR A 179 -31.21 27.48 -1.81
C THR A 179 -30.32 27.34 -0.56
N LEU A 180 -29.02 27.37 -0.82
CA LEU A 180 -27.97 28.13 -0.11
C LEU A 180 -28.43 28.92 1.12
N GLN A 181 -27.79 28.66 2.26
CA GLN A 181 -27.53 29.70 3.25
C GLN A 181 -26.19 29.44 3.92
N GLU A 182 -25.26 30.37 3.67
CA GLU A 182 -24.03 30.59 4.43
C GLU A 182 -24.33 30.78 5.93
N CYS A 183 -23.55 30.09 6.75
CA CYS A 183 -23.02 30.54 8.04
C CYS A 183 -21.64 29.91 8.21
#